data_AF-A0A4R8XVG7-F1
#
_entry.id   AF-A0A4R8XVG7-F1
#
_cell.length_a   1.000
_cell.length_b   1.000
_cell.length_c   1.000
_cell.angle_alpha   90.00
_cell.angle_beta   90.00
_cell.angle_gamma   90.00
#
_symmetry.space_group_name_H-M   'P 1'
#
loop_
_entity.id
_entity.type
_entity.pdbx_description
1 polymer ?
#
loop_
_entity_poly.entity_id
_entity_poly.type
_entity_poly.pdbx_seq_one_letter_code
_entity_poly.pdbx_strand_id
1 'polypeptide(L)'
;MIIWTDRRGKRMEAPRQPTRRVRQSTTKVDIAGFTPELLPYLGQAAYFQLGMFENLALAISTAPDLTAKEELSAAAGRALAKHQGLVAEIRRRGGEPAEVMAGFSSRLDAFREQTAGADWHELLLSCYLAGGFLDDFFIRLSDGLPGDVGPRVAHLLGQDAGTDVFVTHLKAAIGADPALGSHLALWGRRLVGDTLLVARSALPMEGITADESRIEPVFTELIAAHTRRMDGLGLTA
;
A
#
# COMPACT_ATOMS: atom_id res chain seq x y z
N MET A 1 -13.60 -25.04 -76.89
CA MET A 1 -12.71 -23.91 -76.57
C MET A 1 -13.35 -23.15 -75.41
N ILE A 2 -12.96 -23.46 -74.16
CA ILE A 2 -13.59 -22.91 -72.95
C ILE A 2 -12.53 -22.10 -72.21
N ILE A 3 -12.81 -20.81 -72.05
CA ILE A 3 -11.96 -19.81 -71.41
C ILE A 3 -12.23 -19.87 -69.90
N TRP A 4 -11.19 -20.10 -69.10
CA TRP A 4 -11.24 -19.92 -67.65
C TRP A 4 -10.49 -18.64 -67.28
N THR A 5 -11.25 -17.64 -66.82
CA THR A 5 -10.73 -16.36 -66.30
C THR A 5 -10.39 -16.48 -64.82
N ASP A 6 -9.13 -16.20 -64.50
CA ASP A 6 -8.55 -16.06 -63.16
C ASP A 6 -9.23 -14.92 -62.37
N ARG A 7 -9.89 -15.25 -61.25
CA ARG A 7 -10.43 -14.28 -60.29
C ARG A 7 -9.59 -14.35 -59.01
N ARG A 8 -8.48 -13.59 -58.99
CA ARG A 8 -7.76 -13.29 -57.74
C ARG A 8 -8.61 -12.36 -56.87
N GLY A 9 -9.11 -12.89 -55.75
CA GLY A 9 -9.75 -12.10 -54.70
C GLY A 9 -8.71 -11.19 -54.03
N LYS A 10 -8.93 -9.88 -54.09
CA LYS A 10 -8.20 -8.87 -53.30
C LYS A 10 -8.47 -9.13 -51.81
N ARG A 11 -7.46 -9.59 -51.07
CA ARG A 11 -7.48 -9.69 -49.61
C ARG A 11 -7.51 -8.28 -49.02
N MET A 12 -8.63 -7.88 -48.42
CA MET A 12 -8.72 -6.62 -47.69
C MET A 12 -8.04 -6.78 -46.33
N GLU A 13 -6.93 -6.07 -46.11
CA GLU A 13 -6.35 -5.91 -44.78
C GLU A 13 -7.21 -4.93 -43.97
N ALA A 14 -7.70 -5.40 -42.81
CA ALA A 14 -8.40 -4.56 -41.86
C ALA A 14 -7.41 -3.56 -41.22
N PRO A 15 -7.81 -2.29 -41.01
CA PRO A 15 -6.91 -1.28 -40.47
C PRO A 15 -6.59 -1.61 -39.01
N ARG A 16 -5.31 -1.89 -38.73
CA ARG A 16 -4.80 -2.04 -37.37
C ARG A 16 -4.82 -0.68 -36.68
N GLN A 17 -5.73 -0.52 -35.72
CA GLN A 17 -5.71 0.64 -34.82
C GLN A 17 -4.43 0.59 -33.97
N PRO A 18 -3.63 1.66 -33.93
CA PRO A 18 -2.54 1.74 -32.97
C PRO A 18 -3.16 1.83 -31.56
N THR A 19 -2.75 0.91 -30.69
CA THR A 19 -3.05 0.97 -29.25
C THR A 19 -2.42 2.24 -28.69
N ARG A 20 -3.24 3.29 -28.62
CA ARG A 20 -2.89 4.51 -27.88
C ARG A 20 -2.76 4.11 -26.41
N ARG A 21 -1.53 3.82 -25.98
CA ARG A 21 -1.16 3.85 -24.55
C ARG A 21 -1.53 5.24 -24.06
N VAL A 22 -2.68 5.33 -23.40
CA VAL A 22 -3.03 6.51 -22.60
C VAL A 22 -1.98 6.55 -21.50
N ARG A 23 -0.94 7.36 -21.68
CA ARG A 23 -0.24 7.94 -20.54
C ARG A 23 -1.32 8.72 -19.80
N GLN A 24 -1.90 8.12 -18.76
CA GLN A 24 -2.66 8.88 -17.78
C GLN A 24 -1.65 9.85 -17.19
N SER A 25 -1.68 11.10 -17.65
CA SER A 25 -1.13 12.20 -16.88
C SER A 25 -2.02 12.27 -15.64
N THR A 26 -1.64 11.55 -14.59
CA THR A 26 -2.18 11.82 -13.27
C THR A 26 -1.80 13.27 -12.99
N THR A 27 -2.79 14.16 -13.06
CA THR A 27 -2.66 15.46 -12.44
C THR A 27 -2.25 15.14 -11.01
N LYS A 28 -0.96 15.34 -10.65
CA LYS A 28 -0.49 15.10 -9.28
C LYS A 28 -1.34 16.01 -8.41
N VAL A 29 -2.38 15.44 -7.79
CA VAL A 29 -3.19 16.19 -6.84
C VAL A 29 -2.28 16.48 -5.67
N ASP A 30 -2.08 17.78 -5.43
CA ASP A 30 -1.02 18.31 -4.60
C ASP A 30 -1.34 18.12 -3.10
N ILE A 31 -0.91 16.99 -2.56
CA ILE A 31 -0.92 16.72 -1.11
C ILE A 31 0.23 17.45 -0.40
N ALA A 32 1.16 18.08 -1.12
CA ALA A 32 2.35 18.69 -0.50
C ALA A 32 1.97 19.73 0.56
N GLY A 33 0.92 20.51 0.29
CA GLY A 33 0.38 21.51 1.23
C GLY A 33 -0.19 20.94 2.53
N PHE A 34 -0.40 19.62 2.62
CA PHE A 34 -0.88 18.92 3.82
C PHE A 34 0.19 18.04 4.44
N THR A 35 1.43 18.14 3.97
CA THR A 35 2.55 17.38 4.54
C THR A 35 2.89 17.93 5.91
N PRO A 36 2.93 17.09 6.97
CA PRO A 36 3.37 17.52 8.28
C PRO A 36 4.81 18.07 8.24
N GLU A 37 5.21 18.72 9.33
CA GLU A 37 6.63 19.02 9.52
C GLU A 37 7.49 17.75 9.45
N LEU A 38 8.76 17.91 9.08
CA LEU A 38 9.65 16.81 8.76
C LEU A 38 9.75 15.76 9.87
N LEU A 39 9.98 16.17 11.12
CA LEU A 39 10.11 15.23 12.24
C LEU A 39 8.80 14.49 12.54
N PRO A 40 7.63 15.16 12.67
CA PRO A 40 6.34 14.49 12.76
C PRO A 40 6.05 13.49 11.64
N TYR A 41 6.37 13.84 10.39
CA TYR A 41 6.22 12.91 9.25
C TYR A 41 7.10 11.67 9.45
N LEU A 42 8.39 11.86 9.77
CA LEU A 42 9.34 10.77 9.94
C LEU A 42 8.96 9.87 11.12
N GLY A 43 8.49 10.44 12.23
CA GLY A 43 8.03 9.71 13.41
C GLY A 43 6.85 8.79 13.10
N GLN A 44 5.83 9.31 12.42
CA GLN A 44 4.67 8.52 12.01
C GLN A 44 5.05 7.38 11.08
N ALA A 45 5.80 7.68 10.01
CA ALA A 45 6.24 6.67 9.06
C ALA A 45 7.13 5.61 9.75
N ALA A 46 8.04 6.02 10.64
CA ALA A 46 8.92 5.11 11.34
C ALA A 46 8.15 4.16 12.26
N TYR A 47 7.21 4.69 13.05
CA TYR A 47 6.42 3.87 13.97
C TYR A 47 5.45 2.94 13.21
N PHE A 48 4.88 3.41 12.10
CA PHE A 48 4.07 2.56 11.23
C PHE A 48 4.88 1.37 10.68
N GLN A 49 6.11 1.61 10.17
CA GLN A 49 6.96 0.52 9.68
C GLN A 49 7.39 -0.46 10.79
N LEU A 50 7.53 0.04 12.03
CA LEU A 50 7.76 -0.84 13.19
C LEU A 50 6.54 -1.73 13.46
N GLY A 51 5.34 -1.17 13.46
CA GLY A 51 4.09 -1.93 13.61
C GLY A 51 3.89 -2.96 12.49
N MET A 52 4.28 -2.62 11.25
CA MET A 52 4.31 -3.58 10.14
C MET A 52 5.28 -4.74 10.41
N PHE A 53 6.49 -4.46 10.89
CA PHE A 53 7.44 -5.49 11.31
C PHE A 53 6.87 -6.38 12.42
N GLU A 54 6.21 -5.81 13.43
CA GLU A 54 5.60 -6.55 14.54
C GLU A 54 4.47 -7.47 14.07
N ASN A 55 3.58 -6.98 13.19
CA ASN A 55 2.53 -7.82 12.60
C ASN A 55 3.11 -8.97 11.76
N LEU A 56 4.18 -8.71 11.01
CA LEU A 56 4.86 -9.77 10.24
C LEU A 56 5.57 -10.76 11.15
N ALA A 57 6.16 -10.32 12.26
CA ALA A 57 6.73 -11.20 13.26
C ALA A 57 5.64 -12.10 13.89
N LEU A 58 4.46 -11.55 14.19
CA LEU A 58 3.31 -12.32 14.64
C LEU A 58 2.86 -13.34 13.59
N ALA A 59 2.74 -12.93 12.32
CA ALA A 59 2.39 -13.81 11.21
C ALA A 59 3.41 -14.95 11.04
N ILE A 60 4.71 -14.68 11.21
CA ILE A 60 5.75 -15.72 11.19
C ILE A 60 5.58 -16.68 12.37
N SER A 61 5.33 -16.17 13.58
CA SER A 61 5.18 -17.01 14.77
C SER A 61 3.98 -17.96 14.69
N THR A 62 2.91 -17.53 14.03
CA THR A 62 1.62 -18.24 13.91
C THR A 62 1.42 -18.92 12.56
N ALA A 63 2.43 -18.88 11.69
CA ALA A 63 2.36 -19.47 10.35
C ALA A 63 2.08 -20.99 10.39
N PRO A 64 1.30 -21.49 9.43
CA PRO A 64 0.84 -22.89 9.40
C PRO A 64 1.96 -23.88 9.08
N ASP A 65 3.02 -23.44 8.38
CA ASP A 65 4.13 -24.27 7.96
C ASP A 65 5.46 -23.49 7.90
N LEU A 66 6.56 -24.20 7.68
CA LEU A 66 7.90 -23.62 7.64
C LEU A 66 8.15 -22.78 6.38
N THR A 67 7.51 -23.11 5.26
CA THR A 67 7.64 -22.36 4.00
C THR A 67 7.11 -20.94 4.19
N ALA A 68 5.91 -20.82 4.77
CA ALA A 68 5.33 -19.52 5.12
C ALA A 68 6.24 -18.73 6.08
N LYS A 69 6.88 -19.38 7.06
CA LYS A 69 7.84 -18.72 7.96
C LYS A 69 9.04 -18.16 7.22
N GLU A 70 9.65 -18.95 6.35
CA GLU A 70 10.80 -18.54 5.55
C GLU A 70 10.45 -17.33 4.68
N GLU A 71 9.38 -17.43 3.89
CA GLU A 71 9.02 -16.39 2.92
C GLU A 71 8.60 -15.08 3.62
N LEU A 72 7.83 -15.17 4.70
CA LEU A 72 7.41 -13.99 5.48
C LEU A 72 8.58 -13.33 6.22
N SER A 73 9.62 -14.08 6.59
CA SER A 73 10.81 -13.52 7.25
C SER A 73 11.51 -12.46 6.40
N ALA A 74 11.53 -12.63 5.07
CA ALA A 74 12.10 -11.66 4.15
C ALA A 74 11.29 -10.36 4.12
N ALA A 75 9.94 -10.46 4.11
CA ALA A 75 9.07 -9.29 4.19
C ALA A 75 9.24 -8.54 5.53
N ALA A 76 9.34 -9.26 6.65
CA ALA A 76 9.61 -8.67 7.96
C ALA A 76 10.96 -7.92 7.97
N GLY A 77 12.01 -8.52 7.40
CA GLY A 77 13.31 -7.86 7.27
C GLY A 77 13.26 -6.56 6.48
N ARG A 78 12.44 -6.50 5.42
CA ARG A 78 12.24 -5.28 4.63
C ARG A 78 11.49 -4.18 5.41
N ALA A 79 10.43 -4.52 6.13
CA ALA A 79 9.72 -3.57 7.00
C ALA A 79 10.66 -2.99 8.08
N LEU A 80 11.46 -3.85 8.71
CA LEU A 80 12.46 -3.42 9.69
C LEU A 80 13.52 -2.51 9.07
N ALA A 81 13.99 -2.81 7.86
CA ALA A 81 14.94 -1.96 7.15
C ALA A 81 14.37 -0.57 6.84
N LYS A 82 13.09 -0.49 6.42
CA LYS A 82 12.37 0.78 6.22
C LYS A 82 12.31 1.58 7.53
N HIS A 83 11.90 0.94 8.63
CA HIS A 83 11.89 1.56 9.97
C HIS A 83 13.27 2.12 10.34
N GLN A 84 14.32 1.31 10.24
CA GLN A 84 15.69 1.71 10.59
C GLN A 84 16.20 2.87 9.72
N GLY A 85 15.86 2.87 8.42
CA GLY A 85 16.21 3.98 7.52
C GLY A 85 15.54 5.30 7.91
N LEU A 86 14.27 5.26 8.33
CA LEU A 86 13.54 6.44 8.81
C LEU A 86 14.11 6.95 10.13
N VAL A 87 14.39 6.04 11.07
CA VAL A 87 15.10 6.34 12.33
C VAL A 87 16.45 7.01 12.07
N ALA A 88 17.19 6.57 11.04
CA ALA A 88 18.44 7.20 10.64
C ALA A 88 18.25 8.62 10.06
N GLU A 89 17.15 8.90 9.36
CA GLU A 89 16.83 10.27 8.95
C GLU A 89 16.44 11.15 10.15
N ILE A 90 15.65 10.64 11.12
CA ILE A 90 15.33 11.38 12.36
C ILE A 90 16.61 11.82 13.07
N ARG A 91 17.55 10.89 13.29
CA ARG A 91 18.84 11.19 13.94
C ARG A 91 19.67 12.19 13.15
N ARG A 92 19.71 12.09 11.81
CA ARG A 92 20.42 13.05 10.95
C ARG A 92 19.88 14.47 11.07
N ARG A 93 18.63 14.64 11.51
CA ARG A 93 17.99 15.93 11.75
C ARG A 93 17.98 16.35 13.21
N GLY A 94 18.73 15.66 14.06
CA GLY A 94 18.88 15.97 15.48
C GLY A 94 17.69 15.55 16.35
N GLY A 95 16.74 14.78 15.83
CA GLY A 95 15.65 14.23 16.63
C GLY A 95 16.07 12.97 17.39
N GLU A 96 15.47 12.75 18.56
CA GLU A 96 15.52 11.47 19.26
C GLU A 96 14.37 10.58 18.71
N PRO A 97 14.65 9.40 18.11
CA PRO A 97 13.64 8.57 17.46
C PRO A 97 12.47 8.13 18.34
N ALA A 98 12.70 7.63 19.56
CA ALA A 98 11.65 7.21 20.46
C ALA A 98 10.76 8.40 20.88
N GLU A 99 11.32 9.56 21.17
CA GLU A 99 10.56 10.78 21.49
C GLU A 99 9.71 11.24 20.31
N VAL A 100 10.29 11.27 19.11
CA VAL A 100 9.59 11.68 17.88
C VAL A 100 8.48 10.70 17.50
N MET A 101 8.67 9.39 17.73
CA MET A 101 7.65 8.37 17.48
C MET A 101 6.56 8.32 18.57
N ALA A 102 6.88 8.67 19.82
CA ALA A 102 5.97 8.52 20.96
C ALA A 102 4.64 9.27 20.80
N GLY A 103 4.63 10.41 20.09
CA GLY A 103 3.40 11.16 19.81
C GLY A 103 2.37 10.41 18.97
N PHE A 104 2.77 9.33 18.30
CA PHE A 104 1.93 8.58 17.35
C PHE A 104 1.64 7.15 17.79
N SER A 105 2.33 6.66 18.83
CA SER A 105 2.28 5.25 19.22
C SER A 105 0.87 4.79 19.56
N SER A 106 0.20 5.46 20.49
CA SER A 106 -1.14 5.07 20.96
C SER A 106 -2.16 4.91 19.82
N ARG A 107 -2.15 5.80 18.82
CA ARG A 107 -3.08 5.71 17.70
C ARG A 107 -2.74 4.56 16.76
N LEU A 108 -1.46 4.40 16.44
CA LEU A 108 -1.00 3.36 15.53
C LEU A 108 -1.08 1.97 16.17
N ASP A 109 -0.88 1.86 17.49
CA ASP A 109 -1.11 0.64 18.26
C ASP A 109 -2.59 0.28 18.27
N ALA A 110 -3.47 1.24 18.56
CA ALA A 110 -4.92 1.00 18.52
C ALA A 110 -5.40 0.57 17.13
N PHE A 111 -4.86 1.16 16.06
CA PHE A 111 -5.13 0.73 14.69
C PHE A 111 -4.62 -0.69 14.43
N ARG A 112 -3.39 -1.01 14.86
CA ARG A 112 -2.79 -2.33 14.72
C ARG A 112 -3.62 -3.40 15.43
N GLU A 113 -4.08 -3.12 16.65
CA GLU A 113 -4.97 -4.00 17.41
C GLU A 113 -6.31 -4.22 16.69
N GLN A 114 -6.92 -3.15 16.19
CA GLN A 114 -8.21 -3.23 15.46
C GLN A 114 -8.10 -3.97 14.12
N THR A 115 -6.92 -3.98 13.51
CA THR A 115 -6.65 -4.60 12.20
C THR A 115 -5.84 -5.89 12.29
N ALA A 116 -5.58 -6.40 13.50
CA ALA A 116 -4.86 -7.66 13.68
C ALA A 116 -5.62 -8.87 13.11
N GLY A 117 -6.95 -8.76 13.00
CA GLY A 117 -7.81 -9.83 12.55
C GLY A 117 -8.02 -10.93 13.59
N ALA A 118 -8.92 -11.85 13.30
CA ALA A 118 -9.26 -12.99 14.13
C ALA A 118 -8.34 -14.21 13.90
N ASP A 119 -7.71 -14.29 12.73
CA ASP A 119 -6.84 -15.39 12.35
C ASP A 119 -5.64 -14.95 11.49
N TRP A 120 -4.82 -15.93 11.11
CA TRP A 120 -3.62 -15.70 10.33
C TRP A 120 -3.89 -15.14 8.93
N HIS A 121 -4.99 -15.52 8.27
CA HIS A 121 -5.32 -15.02 6.94
C HIS A 121 -5.80 -13.58 6.98
N GLU A 122 -6.59 -13.21 7.99
CA GLU A 122 -6.98 -11.81 8.21
C GLU A 122 -5.76 -10.95 8.53
N LEU A 123 -4.84 -11.42 9.37
CA LEU A 123 -3.59 -10.72 9.67
C LEU A 123 -2.74 -10.48 8.41
N LEU A 124 -2.59 -11.51 7.57
CA LEU A 124 -1.89 -11.38 6.29
C LEU A 124 -2.59 -10.41 5.34
N LEU A 125 -3.92 -10.47 5.26
CA LEU A 125 -4.69 -9.56 4.42
C LEU A 125 -4.54 -8.12 4.91
N SER A 126 -4.56 -7.88 6.24
CA SER A 126 -4.29 -6.57 6.83
C SER A 126 -2.90 -6.05 6.47
N CYS A 127 -1.87 -6.88 6.59
CA CYS A 127 -0.51 -6.50 6.20
C CYS A 127 -0.42 -6.12 4.71
N TYR A 128 -1.10 -6.88 3.84
CA TYR A 128 -1.08 -6.62 2.40
C TYR A 128 -1.88 -5.37 2.01
N LEU A 129 -3.09 -5.21 2.54
CA LEU A 129 -4.00 -4.14 2.14
C LEU A 129 -3.70 -2.83 2.89
N ALA A 130 -3.80 -2.84 4.23
CA ALA A 130 -3.57 -1.64 5.03
C ALA A 130 -2.10 -1.21 4.97
N GLY A 131 -1.17 -2.18 4.99
CA GLY A 131 0.26 -1.91 4.83
C GLY A 131 0.56 -1.24 3.49
N GLY A 132 0.07 -1.82 2.38
CA GLY A 132 0.25 -1.25 1.04
C GLY A 132 -0.42 0.12 0.88
N PHE A 133 -1.61 0.32 1.45
CA PHE A 133 -2.31 1.61 1.43
C PHE A 133 -1.49 2.70 2.15
N LEU A 134 -1.00 2.41 3.35
CA LEU A 134 -0.24 3.38 4.14
C LEU A 134 1.16 3.62 3.56
N ASP A 135 1.80 2.62 2.96
CA ASP A 135 3.02 2.82 2.16
C ASP A 135 2.77 3.81 1.01
N ASP A 136 1.72 3.60 0.20
CA ASP A 136 1.35 4.52 -0.90
C ASP A 136 1.09 5.94 -0.37
N PHE A 137 0.39 6.05 0.76
CA PHE A 137 0.08 7.33 1.41
C PHE A 137 1.35 8.06 1.86
N PHE A 138 2.24 7.40 2.62
CA PHE A 138 3.47 8.03 3.11
C PHE A 138 4.44 8.36 1.97
N ILE A 139 4.51 7.53 0.93
CA ILE A 139 5.29 7.83 -0.28
C ILE A 139 4.78 9.11 -0.93
N ARG A 140 3.46 9.23 -1.11
CA ARG A 140 2.89 10.43 -1.73
C ARG A 140 3.05 11.68 -0.86
N LEU A 141 2.87 11.54 0.44
CA LEU A 141 3.04 12.63 1.41
C LEU A 141 4.49 13.12 1.46
N SER A 142 5.47 12.26 1.13
CA SER A 142 6.87 12.67 1.06
C SER A 142 7.17 13.73 -0.02
N ASP A 143 6.30 13.89 -1.02
CA ASP A 143 6.44 14.90 -2.08
C ASP A 143 6.43 16.34 -1.51
N GLY A 144 5.81 16.57 -0.36
CA GLY A 144 5.78 17.89 0.28
C GLY A 144 6.90 18.17 1.27
N LEU A 145 7.82 17.22 1.47
CA LEU A 145 8.95 17.42 2.37
C LEU A 145 10.02 18.33 1.77
N PRO A 146 10.73 19.12 2.60
CA PRO A 146 11.68 20.11 2.10
C PRO A 146 12.98 19.48 1.58
N GLY A 147 13.54 20.10 0.53
CA GLY A 147 14.86 19.74 0.03
C GLY A 147 14.93 18.31 -0.53
N ASP A 148 15.97 17.58 -0.16
CA ASP A 148 16.29 16.27 -0.73
C ASP A 148 15.73 15.07 0.08
N VAL A 149 15.07 15.33 1.20
CA VAL A 149 14.57 14.26 2.09
C VAL A 149 13.35 13.56 1.54
N GLY A 150 12.44 14.27 0.87
CA GLY A 150 11.25 13.70 0.23
C GLY A 150 11.61 12.56 -0.73
N PRO A 151 12.41 12.81 -1.78
CA PRO A 151 12.84 11.76 -2.71
C PRO A 151 13.57 10.59 -2.05
N ARG A 152 14.37 10.83 -1.01
CA ARG A 152 15.04 9.76 -0.25
C ARG A 152 14.05 8.88 0.51
N VAL A 153 13.10 9.48 1.20
CA VAL A 153 12.10 8.73 1.97
C VAL A 153 11.15 8.00 1.02
N ALA A 154 10.73 8.64 -0.07
CA ALA A 154 9.97 7.99 -1.15
C ALA A 154 10.70 6.75 -1.67
N HIS A 155 12.00 6.86 -1.92
CA HIS A 155 12.82 5.74 -2.39
C HIS A 155 12.94 4.64 -1.34
N LEU A 156 13.15 4.99 -0.07
CA LEU A 156 13.24 4.04 1.04
C LEU A 156 11.93 3.27 1.24
N LEU A 157 10.81 3.97 1.29
CA LEU A 157 9.49 3.38 1.46
C LEU A 157 9.03 2.61 0.21
N GLY A 158 9.42 3.07 -0.97
CA GLY A 158 9.11 2.46 -2.26
C GLY A 158 10.00 1.28 -2.64
N GLN A 159 10.95 0.88 -1.78
CA GLN A 159 11.62 -0.41 -1.95
C GLN A 159 10.58 -1.53 -1.88
N ASP A 160 10.82 -2.59 -2.65
CA ASP A 160 9.98 -3.78 -2.66
C ASP A 160 9.69 -4.23 -1.22
N ALA A 161 8.40 -4.33 -0.86
CA ALA A 161 7.95 -4.78 0.44
C ALA A 161 7.89 -6.32 0.54
N GLY A 162 8.13 -7.03 -0.57
CA GLY A 162 8.00 -8.48 -0.67
C GLY A 162 6.54 -8.92 -0.67
N THR A 163 5.63 -8.16 -1.27
CA THR A 163 4.18 -8.41 -1.17
C THR A 163 3.71 -9.70 -1.85
N ASP A 164 4.53 -10.27 -2.73
CA ASP A 164 4.20 -11.48 -3.48
C ASP A 164 3.96 -12.69 -2.57
N VAL A 165 4.62 -12.73 -1.41
CA VAL A 165 4.37 -13.78 -0.39
C VAL A 165 2.93 -13.74 0.11
N PHE A 166 2.41 -12.55 0.45
CA PHE A 166 1.05 -12.41 0.94
C PHE A 166 0.05 -12.87 -0.11
N VAL A 167 0.25 -12.42 -1.35
CA VAL A 167 -0.62 -12.77 -2.48
C VAL A 167 -0.63 -14.27 -2.73
N THR A 168 0.52 -14.93 -2.64
CA THR A 168 0.66 -16.37 -2.85
C THR A 168 -0.13 -17.16 -1.80
N HIS A 169 0.09 -16.88 -0.51
CA HIS A 169 -0.60 -17.57 0.58
C HIS A 169 -2.11 -17.29 0.59
N LEU A 170 -2.51 -16.03 0.42
CA LEU A 170 -3.93 -15.66 0.39
C LEU A 170 -4.67 -16.29 -0.79
N LYS A 171 -4.09 -16.32 -1.99
CA LYS A 171 -4.71 -16.98 -3.15
C LYS A 171 -4.83 -18.49 -2.97
N ALA A 172 -3.81 -19.13 -2.40
CA ALA A 172 -3.86 -20.56 -2.11
C ALA A 172 -5.01 -20.88 -1.14
N ALA A 173 -5.12 -20.09 -0.06
CA ALA A 173 -6.18 -20.26 0.93
C ALA A 173 -7.58 -20.01 0.34
N ILE A 174 -7.77 -18.91 -0.41
CA ILE A 174 -9.04 -18.58 -1.07
C ILE A 174 -9.44 -19.65 -2.10
N GLY A 175 -8.47 -20.20 -2.83
CA GLY A 175 -8.71 -21.26 -3.81
C GLY A 175 -9.10 -22.59 -3.18
N ALA A 176 -8.59 -22.87 -1.97
CA ALA A 176 -8.94 -24.06 -1.20
C ALA A 176 -10.29 -23.94 -0.48
N ASP A 177 -10.66 -22.73 -0.04
CA ASP A 177 -11.91 -22.46 0.68
C ASP A 177 -12.62 -21.18 0.16
N PRO A 178 -13.68 -21.33 -0.66
CA PRO A 178 -14.47 -20.19 -1.13
C PRO A 178 -15.20 -19.41 -0.02
N ALA A 179 -15.53 -20.06 1.10
CA ALA A 179 -16.17 -19.38 2.23
C ALA A 179 -15.18 -18.40 2.89
N LEU A 180 -13.92 -18.82 3.04
CA LEU A 180 -12.83 -17.94 3.47
C LEU A 180 -12.67 -16.75 2.52
N GLY A 181 -12.75 -16.96 1.20
CA GLY A 181 -12.72 -15.85 0.23
C GLY A 181 -13.82 -14.81 0.47
N SER A 182 -15.05 -15.26 0.74
CA SER A 182 -16.16 -14.35 1.06
C SER A 182 -15.94 -13.60 2.38
N HIS A 183 -15.35 -14.27 3.36
CA HIS A 183 -14.98 -13.67 4.65
C HIS A 183 -13.89 -12.60 4.50
N LEU A 184 -12.80 -12.93 3.81
CA LEU A 184 -11.70 -12.01 3.55
C LEU A 184 -12.14 -10.80 2.71
N ALA A 185 -13.13 -10.96 1.82
CA ALA A 185 -13.72 -9.82 1.10
C ALA A 185 -14.40 -8.82 2.06
N LEU A 186 -15.16 -9.31 3.05
CA LEU A 186 -15.77 -8.46 4.08
C LEU A 186 -14.71 -7.77 4.94
N TRP A 187 -13.68 -8.51 5.36
CA TRP A 187 -12.56 -7.96 6.12
C TRP A 187 -11.84 -6.86 5.32
N GLY A 188 -11.49 -7.12 4.06
CA GLY A 188 -10.84 -6.16 3.18
C GLY A 188 -11.64 -4.86 2.95
N ARG A 189 -12.98 -4.93 2.90
CA ARG A 189 -13.85 -3.75 2.85
C ARG A 189 -13.88 -2.97 4.16
N ARG A 190 -13.81 -3.65 5.31
CA ARG A 190 -13.72 -2.97 6.60
C ARG A 190 -12.39 -2.23 6.72
N LEU A 191 -11.28 -2.87 6.33
CA LEU A 191 -9.93 -2.33 6.45
C LEU A 191 -9.75 -0.97 5.76
N VAL A 192 -10.37 -0.73 4.60
CA VAL A 192 -10.21 0.57 3.92
C VAL A 192 -10.71 1.73 4.75
N GLY A 193 -11.82 1.56 5.47
CA GLY A 193 -12.38 2.60 6.35
C GLY A 193 -11.43 2.93 7.50
N ASP A 194 -10.98 1.90 8.21
CA ASP A 194 -10.05 2.06 9.35
C ASP A 194 -8.72 2.68 8.90
N THR A 195 -8.22 2.27 7.72
CA THR A 195 -6.96 2.77 7.17
C THR A 195 -7.07 4.22 6.69
N LEU A 196 -8.21 4.61 6.11
CA LEU A 196 -8.49 6.00 5.74
C LEU A 196 -8.50 6.92 6.96
N LEU A 197 -9.08 6.48 8.08
CA LEU A 197 -9.10 7.24 9.32
C LEU A 197 -7.67 7.49 9.84
N VAL A 198 -6.80 6.48 9.78
CA VAL A 198 -5.38 6.63 10.14
C VAL A 198 -4.67 7.59 9.21
N ALA A 199 -4.80 7.42 7.89
CA ALA A 199 -4.17 8.30 6.92
C ALA A 199 -4.64 9.75 7.06
N ARG A 200 -5.93 9.98 7.31
CA ARG A 200 -6.47 11.33 7.60
C ARG A 200 -5.90 11.92 8.88
N SER A 201 -5.75 11.11 9.93
CA SER A 201 -5.17 11.56 11.20
C SER A 201 -3.69 11.93 11.14
N ALA A 202 -3.00 11.48 10.07
CA ALA A 202 -1.60 11.80 9.84
C ALA A 202 -1.39 13.19 9.23
N LEU A 203 -2.44 13.81 8.71
CA LEU A 203 -2.42 15.16 8.15
C LEU A 203 -2.64 16.21 9.26
N PRO A 204 -2.07 17.43 9.15
CA PRO A 204 -2.29 18.51 10.10
C PRO A 204 -3.77 18.94 10.14
N MET A 205 -4.36 19.01 11.34
CA MET A 205 -5.79 19.33 11.54
C MET A 205 -6.21 20.68 10.93
N GLU A 206 -5.34 21.69 10.98
CA GLU A 206 -5.61 23.04 10.48
C GLU A 206 -5.74 23.10 8.95
N GLY A 207 -5.08 22.19 8.23
CA GLY A 207 -5.17 22.11 6.77
C GLY A 207 -6.43 21.39 6.30
N ILE A 208 -6.89 20.37 7.04
CA ILE A 208 -8.02 19.52 6.62
C ILE A 208 -9.34 20.30 6.55
N THR A 209 -9.61 21.18 7.52
CA THR A 209 -10.89 21.90 7.60
C THR A 209 -11.03 23.03 6.58
N ALA A 210 -9.91 23.56 6.10
CA ALA A 210 -9.90 24.63 5.13
C ALA A 210 -10.05 24.12 3.68
N ASP A 211 -9.71 22.86 3.41
CA ASP A 211 -9.42 22.42 2.05
C ASP A 211 -9.61 20.92 1.79
N GLU A 212 -10.68 20.36 2.36
CA GLU A 212 -11.01 18.93 2.23
C GLU A 212 -11.16 18.50 0.76
N SER A 213 -11.71 19.37 -0.10
CA SER A 213 -11.86 19.10 -1.53
C SER A 213 -10.54 18.93 -2.29
N ARG A 214 -9.41 19.46 -1.79
CA ARG A 214 -8.08 19.24 -2.37
C ARG A 214 -7.47 17.90 -1.98
N ILE A 215 -7.89 17.30 -0.86
CA ILE A 215 -7.37 16.01 -0.38
C ILE A 215 -8.20 14.84 -0.94
N GLU A 216 -9.49 15.05 -1.21
CA GLU A 216 -10.40 14.02 -1.76
C GLU A 216 -9.83 13.21 -2.94
N PRO A 217 -9.20 13.81 -3.97
CA PRO A 217 -8.65 13.02 -5.07
C PRO A 217 -7.49 12.12 -4.65
N VAL A 218 -6.73 12.52 -3.62
CA VAL A 218 -5.63 11.73 -3.08
C VAL A 218 -6.16 10.45 -2.46
N PHE A 219 -7.17 10.57 -1.58
CA PHE A 219 -7.82 9.42 -0.97
C PHE A 219 -8.55 8.57 -1.99
N THR A 220 -9.16 9.18 -3.01
CA THR A 220 -9.78 8.45 -4.14
C THR A 220 -8.77 7.55 -4.85
N GLU A 221 -7.57 8.04 -5.12
CA GLU A 221 -6.51 7.24 -5.75
C GLU A 221 -6.00 6.11 -4.84
N LEU A 222 -5.89 6.35 -3.53
CA LEU A 222 -5.51 5.33 -2.55
C LEU A 222 -6.58 4.23 -2.41
N ILE A 223 -7.87 4.60 -2.37
CA ILE A 223 -8.99 3.66 -2.39
C ILE A 223 -8.96 2.85 -3.70
N ALA A 224 -8.71 3.49 -4.84
CA ALA A 224 -8.59 2.76 -6.10
C ALA A 224 -7.40 1.78 -6.10
N ALA A 225 -6.29 2.11 -5.43
CA ALA A 225 -5.16 1.19 -5.25
C ALA A 225 -5.54 0.00 -4.34
N HIS A 226 -6.26 0.25 -3.25
CA HIS A 226 -6.84 -0.78 -2.39
C HIS A 226 -7.76 -1.74 -3.16
N THR A 227 -8.69 -1.20 -3.95
CA THR A 227 -9.59 -2.00 -4.81
C THR A 227 -8.79 -2.87 -5.78
N ARG A 228 -7.74 -2.33 -6.42
CA ARG A 228 -6.87 -3.13 -7.30
C ARG A 228 -6.16 -4.26 -6.55
N ARG A 229 -5.74 -4.05 -5.30
CA ARG A 229 -5.14 -5.10 -4.47
C ARG A 229 -6.15 -6.20 -4.12
N MET A 230 -7.39 -5.82 -3.80
CA MET A 230 -8.52 -6.74 -3.57
C MET A 230 -8.83 -7.57 -4.83
N ASP A 231 -9.02 -6.90 -5.96
CA ASP A 231 -9.28 -7.55 -7.26
C ASP A 231 -8.13 -8.49 -7.65
N GLY A 232 -6.89 -8.10 -7.34
CA GLY A 232 -5.70 -8.91 -7.57
C GLY A 232 -5.71 -10.25 -6.81
N LEU A 233 -6.46 -10.35 -5.71
CA LEU A 233 -6.72 -11.57 -4.94
C LEU A 233 -7.99 -12.31 -5.38
N GLY A 234 -8.76 -11.77 -6.32
CA GLY A 234 -10.08 -12.27 -6.68
C GLY A 234 -11.17 -11.95 -5.65
N LEU A 235 -10.92 -10.99 -4.75
CA LEU A 235 -11.88 -10.53 -3.75
C LEU A 235 -12.68 -9.35 -4.33
N THR A 236 -13.98 -9.34 -4.10
CA THR A 236 -14.81 -8.19 -4.47
C THR A 236 -14.65 -7.07 -3.45
N ALA A 237 -14.28 -5.89 -3.92
CA ALA A 237 -14.27 -4.66 -3.12
C ALA A 237 -15.68 -4.11 -2.88
#